data_AF-A0A7H8GTF0-F1
#
_entry.id   AF-A0A7H8GTF0-F1
#
_cell.length_a   1.000
_cell.length_b   1.000
_cell.length_c   1.000
_cell.angle_alpha   90.00
_cell.angle_beta   90.00
_cell.angle_gamma   90.00
#
_symmetry.space_group_name_H-M   'P 1'
#
loop_
_entity.id
_entity.type
_entity.pdbx_description
1 polymer ?
#
loop_
_entity_poly.entity_id
_entity_poly.type
_entity_poly.pdbx_seq_one_letter_code
_entity_poly.pdbx_strand_id
1 'polypeptide(L)'
;MELKSKLSEYTESEFIVFINEIKFGSNDEITEDKLIFHFKKVIGHPAGSDLIFYPDNKDENTAEAIVQILKKWRAAQGLPGFKE
;
A
#
# COMPACT_ATOMS: atom_id res chain seq x y z
N MET A 1 -3.26 11.76 8.09
CA MET A 1 -3.34 10.30 8.37
C MET A 1 -2.22 9.89 9.33
N GLU A 2 -2.39 8.80 10.09
CA GLU A 2 -1.35 8.27 10.99
C GLU A 2 -0.59 7.11 10.31
N LEU A 3 0.75 7.14 10.34
CA LEU A 3 1.58 6.08 9.78
C LEU A 3 1.85 5.01 10.84
N LYS A 4 1.43 3.78 10.57
CA LYS A 4 1.58 2.61 11.45
C LYS A 4 2.75 1.75 10.99
N SER A 5 3.41 1.08 11.92
CA SER A 5 4.69 0.42 11.68
C SER A 5 4.58 -0.92 10.95
N LYS A 6 3.40 -1.56 10.96
CA LYS A 6 3.12 -2.85 10.33
C LYS A 6 1.80 -2.82 9.57
N LEU A 7 1.71 -3.62 8.50
CA LEU A 7 0.46 -3.77 7.75
C LEU A 7 -0.70 -4.25 8.62
N SER A 8 -0.42 -5.14 9.58
CA SER A 8 -1.42 -5.71 10.51
C SER A 8 -1.98 -4.72 11.53
N GLU A 9 -1.50 -3.48 11.53
CA GLU A 9 -2.05 -2.40 12.36
C GLU A 9 -3.06 -1.54 11.57
N TYR A 10 -3.06 -1.66 10.24
CA TYR A 10 -3.99 -0.98 9.35
C TYR A 10 -5.23 -1.83 9.09
N THR A 11 -6.40 -1.22 9.13
CA THR A 11 -7.59 -1.75 8.45
C THR A 11 -7.48 -1.53 6.94
N GLU A 12 -8.29 -2.24 6.15
CA GLU A 12 -8.32 -2.05 4.69
C GLU A 12 -8.65 -0.59 4.33
N SER A 13 -9.65 0.01 4.98
CA SER A 13 -10.08 1.38 4.72
C SER A 13 -8.98 2.41 5.01
N GLU A 14 -8.24 2.27 6.11
CA GLU A 14 -7.12 3.16 6.42
C GLU A 14 -6.01 3.03 5.39
N PHE A 15 -5.75 1.81 4.91
CA PHE A 15 -4.70 1.57 3.92
C PHE A 15 -5.09 2.06 2.53
N ILE A 16 -6.38 2.00 2.18
CA ILE A 16 -6.93 2.60 0.95
C ILE A 16 -6.70 4.11 0.96
N VAL A 17 -7.02 4.79 2.07
CA VAL A 17 -6.77 6.23 2.23
C VAL A 17 -5.27 6.53 2.09
N PHE A 18 -4.41 5.72 2.71
CA PHE A 18 -2.97 5.85 2.60
C PHE A 18 -2.44 5.71 1.16
N ILE A 19 -2.92 4.72 0.39
CA ILE A 19 -2.53 4.55 -1.01
C ILE A 19 -3.02 5.76 -1.84
N ASN A 20 -4.25 6.22 -1.62
CA ASN A 20 -4.78 7.38 -2.33
C ASN A 20 -4.02 8.66 -2.01
N GLU A 21 -3.51 8.82 -0.78
CA GLU A 21 -2.64 9.94 -0.42
C GLU A 21 -1.32 9.91 -1.21
N ILE A 22 -0.73 8.73 -1.44
CA ILE A 22 0.46 8.59 -2.30
C ILE A 22 0.12 8.98 -3.74
N LYS A 23 -1.05 8.58 -4.25
CA LYS A 23 -1.42 8.80 -5.65
C LYS A 23 -1.86 10.22 -5.98
N PHE A 24 -2.48 10.91 -5.02
CA PHE A 24 -3.23 12.14 -5.28
C PHE A 24 -3.02 13.25 -4.24
N GLY A 25 -2.33 12.95 -3.13
CA GLY A 25 -2.37 13.78 -1.93
C GLY A 25 -1.28 14.85 -1.81
N SER A 26 -0.16 14.75 -2.53
CA SER A 26 0.97 15.68 -2.35
C SER A 26 1.48 16.30 -3.64
N ASN A 27 1.68 17.63 -3.59
CA ASN A 27 2.50 18.40 -4.53
C ASN A 27 3.92 18.62 -3.99
N ASP A 28 4.28 17.97 -2.87
CA ASP A 28 5.58 18.06 -2.19
C ASP A 28 6.32 16.73 -2.32
N GLU A 29 7.42 16.74 -3.07
CA GLU A 29 8.24 15.56 -3.40
C GLU A 29 8.80 14.89 -2.13
N ILE A 30 9.22 15.67 -1.13
CA ILE A 30 9.78 15.16 0.13
C ILE A 30 8.73 14.35 0.91
N THR A 31 7.49 14.82 0.92
CA THR A 31 6.37 14.13 1.56
C THR A 31 6.01 12.88 0.77
N GLU A 32 5.94 12.96 -0.55
CA GLU A 32 5.66 11.81 -1.42
C GLU A 32 6.69 10.67 -1.20
N ASP A 33 7.99 10.98 -1.22
CA ASP A 33 9.07 10.02 -1.00
C ASP A 33 8.95 9.31 0.35
N LYS A 34 8.60 10.04 1.42
CA LYS A 34 8.39 9.46 2.76
C LYS A 34 7.24 8.46 2.76
N LEU A 35 6.13 8.78 2.07
CA LEU A 35 4.97 7.89 1.99
C LEU A 35 5.29 6.65 1.15
N ILE A 36 5.98 6.80 0.03
CA ILE A 36 6.43 5.69 -0.81
C ILE A 36 7.38 4.76 -0.04
N PHE A 37 8.36 5.33 0.68
CA PHE A 37 9.27 4.55 1.50
C PHE A 37 8.54 3.79 2.60
N HIS A 38 7.59 4.46 3.27
CA HIS A 38 6.75 3.83 4.29
C HIS A 38 5.92 2.69 3.71
N PHE A 39 5.29 2.89 2.55
CA PHE A 39 4.52 1.87 1.85
C PHE A 39 5.36 0.61 1.59
N LYS A 40 6.54 0.77 0.97
CA LYS A 40 7.47 -0.34 0.71
C LYS A 40 7.83 -1.11 1.97
N LYS A 41 8.09 -0.39 3.07
CA LYS A 41 8.44 -0.98 4.37
C LYS A 41 7.31 -1.83 4.94
N VAL A 42 6.08 -1.32 4.97
CA VAL A 42 4.98 -2.00 5.67
C VAL A 42 4.39 -3.18 4.90
N ILE A 43 4.35 -3.11 3.57
CA ILE A 43 3.74 -4.19 2.75
C ILE A 43 4.62 -5.45 2.70
N GLY A 44 5.95 -5.27 2.69
CA GLY A 44 6.93 -6.35 2.55
C GLY A 44 6.91 -7.08 1.20
N HIS A 45 6.06 -6.67 0.26
CA HIS A 45 5.95 -7.23 -1.08
C HIS A 45 7.18 -6.84 -1.93
N PRO A 46 7.79 -7.78 -2.67
CA PRO A 46 9.03 -7.53 -3.43
C PRO A 46 8.87 -6.46 -4.51
N ALA A 47 7.69 -6.35 -5.14
CA ALA A 47 7.41 -5.30 -6.12
C ALA A 47 7.39 -3.89 -5.51
N GLY A 48 7.28 -3.74 -4.18
CA GLY A 48 7.36 -2.44 -3.53
C GLY A 48 6.36 -1.43 -4.11
N SER A 49 6.88 -0.25 -4.44
CA SER A 49 6.14 0.87 -5.04
C SER A 49 5.63 0.59 -6.45
N ASP A 50 6.15 -0.44 -7.14
CA ASP A 50 5.71 -0.77 -8.50
C ASP A 50 4.25 -1.19 -8.53
N LEU A 51 3.71 -1.70 -7.42
CA LEU A 51 2.27 -1.95 -7.25
C LEU A 51 1.42 -0.69 -7.46
N ILE A 52 1.96 0.49 -7.16
CA ILE A 52 1.29 1.79 -7.32
C ILE A 52 1.59 2.39 -8.70
N PHE A 53 2.87 2.43 -9.11
CA PHE A 53 3.30 3.19 -10.29
C PHE A 53 3.36 2.40 -11.59
N TYR A 54 3.51 1.08 -11.51
CA TYR A 54 3.70 0.19 -12.66
C TYR A 54 2.81 -1.04 -12.55
N PRO A 55 1.47 -0.86 -12.52
CA PRO A 55 0.55 -1.99 -12.46
C PRO A 55 0.67 -2.84 -13.74
N ASP A 56 0.57 -4.17 -13.59
CA ASP A 56 0.47 -5.09 -14.74
C ASP A 56 -0.73 -4.76 -15.64
N ASN A 57 -1.82 -4.26 -15.03
CA ASN A 57 -3.02 -3.82 -15.72
C ASN A 57 -3.45 -2.44 -15.22
N LYS A 58 -3.52 -1.46 -16.13
CA LYS A 58 -3.90 -0.08 -15.80
C LYS A 58 -5.32 0.04 -15.25
N ASP A 59 -6.22 -0.85 -15.67
CA ASP A 59 -7.60 -0.87 -15.19
C ASP A 59 -7.72 -1.39 -13.74
N GLU A 60 -6.66 -2.05 -13.23
CA GLU A 60 -6.58 -2.59 -11.86
C GLU A 60 -5.68 -1.74 -10.95
N ASN A 61 -5.34 -0.51 -11.35
CA ASN A 61 -4.51 0.38 -10.55
C ASN A 61 -5.30 1.10 -9.43
N THR A 62 -6.36 0.52 -8.89
CA THR A 62 -7.10 1.14 -7.77
C THR A 62 -6.45 0.79 -6.42
N ALA A 63 -6.69 1.62 -5.41
CA ALA A 63 -6.19 1.33 -4.06
C ALA A 63 -6.77 0.02 -3.51
N GLU A 64 -8.04 -0.27 -3.85
CA GLU A 64 -8.74 -1.49 -3.51
C GLU A 64 -8.10 -2.71 -4.17
N ALA A 65 -7.75 -2.63 -5.45
CA ALA A 65 -7.08 -3.72 -6.16
C ALA A 65 -5.71 -4.02 -5.54
N ILE A 66 -4.93 -2.98 -5.20
CA ILE A 66 -3.64 -3.13 -4.49
C ILE A 66 -3.84 -3.80 -3.13
N VAL A 67 -4.87 -3.41 -2.36
CA VAL A 67 -5.22 -4.08 -1.09
C VAL A 67 -5.53 -5.57 -1.32
N GLN A 68 -6.28 -5.92 -2.37
CA GLN A 68 -6.55 -7.32 -2.68
C GLN A 68 -5.30 -8.10 -3.09
N ILE A 69 -4.39 -7.50 -3.86
CA ILE A 69 -3.09 -8.10 -4.21
C ILE A 69 -2.31 -8.40 -2.92
N LEU A 70 -2.22 -7.44 -2.00
CA LEU A 70 -1.51 -7.60 -0.74
C LEU A 70 -2.15 -8.67 0.15
N LYS A 71 -3.47 -8.73 0.23
CA LYS A 71 -4.19 -9.78 0.98
C LYS A 71 -3.85 -11.17 0.44
N LYS A 72 -4.00 -11.37 -0.87
CA LYS A 72 -3.73 -12.65 -1.54
C LYS A 72 -2.27 -13.07 -1.36
N TRP A 73 -1.34 -12.15 -1.61
CA TRP A 73 0.08 -12.42 -1.50
C TRP A 73 0.49 -12.76 -0.06
N ARG A 74 0.07 -11.98 0.93
CA ARG A 74 0.43 -12.25 2.34
C ARG A 74 -0.16 -13.55 2.85
N ALA A 75 -1.40 -13.87 2.49
CA ALA A 75 -2.01 -15.16 2.81
C ALA A 75 -1.21 -16.32 2.21
N ALA A 76 -0.77 -16.21 0.95
CA ALA A 76 0.06 -17.22 0.29
C ALA A 76 1.45 -17.39 0.94
N GLN A 77 2.00 -16.32 1.55
CA GLN A 77 3.26 -16.34 2.29
C GLN A 77 3.12 -16.74 3.77
N GLY A 78 1.90 -16.96 4.28
CA GLY A 78 1.65 -17.21 5.70
C GLY A 78 1.94 -16.00 6.60
N LEU A 79 1.89 -14.78 6.06
CA LEU A 79 2.14 -13.54 6.78
C LEU A 79 0.83 -12.93 7.31
N PRO A 80 0.86 -12.20 8.45
CA PRO A 80 -0.34 -11.57 9.00
C PRO A 80 -0.91 -10.53 8.04
N GLY A 81 -2.23 -10.56 7.82
CA GLY A 81 -2.96 -9.63 6.95
C GLY A 81 -3.23 -8.27 7.59
N PHE A 82 -4.23 -7.57 7.06
CA PHE A 82 -4.76 -6.34 7.66
C PHE A 82 -5.44 -6.62 9.00
N LYS A 83 -5.59 -5.55 9.79
CA LYS A 83 -6.40 -5.53 11.00
C LYS A 83 -7.88 -5.67 10.65
N GLU A 84 -8.59 -6.51 11.41
CA GLU A 84 -10.06 -6.58 11.41
C GLU A 84 -10.70 -5.34 12.05
#